data_AF-A0A349SLW2-F1
#
_entry.id   AF-A0A349SLW2-F1
#
_cell.length_a   1.000
_cell.length_b   1.000
_cell.length_c   1.000
_cell.angle_alpha   90.00
_cell.angle_beta   90.00
_cell.angle_gamma   90.00
#
_symmetry.space_group_name_H-M   'P 1'
#
loop_
_entity.id
_entity.type
_entity.pdbx_description
1 polymer ?
#
loop_
_entity_poly.entity_id
_entity_poly.type
_entity_poly.pdbx_seq_one_letter_code
_entity_poly.pdbx_strand_id
1 'polypeptide(L)'
;AVHHTRLNDPEEDYLALIPVLQCFLLILPFGDPALMQLSRFDQVASPQQKRILIHFYRGLIQRHLYAHGRHKTFLSKNPSFTPMLQTLARGFPDARFIGCVRNPNQAVPSQVSSILMGARIFSGYTNNQWWRRELMQMLAYYYHHLLQTLPAEAAGGHTLVKMEQLATAPLNTIEHLYQHFDLTLSLDYGQWLRHEDEKAQRYRSGHVYRSQQLGISSQALKACYCSVYQALDYALPE
;
A
#
# COMPACT_ATOMS: atom_id res chain seq x y z
N ALA A 1 -0.93 17.54 7.08
CA ALA A 1 0.42 17.48 7.66
C ALA A 1 1.12 16.25 7.10
N VAL A 2 2.44 16.30 6.91
CA VAL A 2 3.26 15.09 6.70
C VAL A 2 3.08 14.18 7.92
N HIS A 3 3.02 12.86 7.74
CA HIS A 3 2.84 11.91 8.83
C HIS A 3 3.95 12.10 9.88
N HIS A 4 3.59 12.22 11.16
CA HIS A 4 4.57 12.37 12.24
C HIS A 4 5.21 11.01 12.51
N THR A 5 6.53 10.93 12.47
CA THR A 5 7.28 9.69 12.69
C THR A 5 8.40 9.95 13.69
N ARG A 6 8.58 9.02 14.63
CA ARG A 6 9.69 9.01 15.59
C ARG A 6 10.74 7.99 15.16
N LEU A 7 11.94 8.10 15.73
CA LEU A 7 13.07 7.21 15.41
C LEU A 7 12.74 5.72 15.57
N ASN A 8 11.85 5.38 16.50
CA ASN A 8 11.47 4.00 16.82
C ASN A 8 10.06 3.64 16.34
N ASP A 9 9.39 4.52 15.60
CA ASP A 9 8.06 4.23 15.07
C ASP A 9 8.20 3.28 13.86
N PRO A 10 7.25 2.35 13.64
CA PRO A 10 7.19 1.57 12.41
C PRO A 10 7.09 2.49 11.20
N GLU A 11 7.90 2.23 10.17
CA GLU A 11 7.97 3.02 8.94
C GLU A 11 7.96 2.11 7.71
N GLU A 12 7.56 2.65 6.57
CA GLU A 12 7.46 1.93 5.30
C GLU A 12 8.85 1.67 4.66
N ASP A 13 9.12 0.41 4.34
CA ASP A 13 10.38 -0.11 3.80
C ASP A 13 10.85 0.58 2.50
N TYR A 14 9.94 1.17 1.71
CA TYR A 14 10.33 1.78 0.43
C TYR A 14 11.38 2.90 0.60
N LEU A 15 11.44 3.56 1.75
CA LEU A 15 12.47 4.57 2.02
C LEU A 15 13.87 3.95 2.04
N ALA A 16 13.98 2.71 2.52
CA ALA A 16 15.23 1.98 2.51
C ALA A 16 15.69 1.60 1.08
N LEU A 17 14.81 1.68 0.08
CA LEU A 17 15.11 1.37 -1.33
C LEU A 17 15.65 2.57 -2.12
N ILE A 18 15.80 3.75 -1.50
CA ILE A 18 16.41 4.93 -2.14
C ILE A 18 17.80 4.65 -2.73
N PRO A 19 18.73 3.91 -2.06
CA PRO A 19 20.08 3.66 -2.61
C PRO A 19 20.10 2.87 -3.92
N VAL A 20 19.03 2.12 -4.22
CA VAL A 20 18.86 1.39 -5.49
C VAL A 20 17.89 2.07 -6.45
N LEU A 21 17.49 3.31 -6.14
CA LEU A 21 16.57 4.16 -6.90
C LEU A 21 15.20 3.50 -7.15
N GLN A 22 14.74 2.66 -6.21
CA GLN A 22 13.43 1.98 -6.28
C GLN A 22 12.45 2.52 -5.23
N CYS A 23 12.42 3.85 -5.08
CA CYS A 23 11.51 4.54 -4.17
C CYS A 23 10.66 5.54 -4.96
N PHE A 24 9.35 5.32 -5.05
CA PHE A 24 8.44 6.19 -5.80
C PHE A 24 8.49 7.65 -5.31
N LEU A 25 8.68 7.89 -4.01
CA LEU A 25 8.69 9.24 -3.44
C LEU A 25 9.84 10.13 -3.95
N LEU A 26 10.84 9.57 -4.63
CA LEU A 26 11.89 10.36 -5.30
C LEU A 26 11.29 11.35 -6.33
N ILE A 27 10.10 11.08 -6.87
CA ILE A 27 9.42 12.03 -7.76
C ILE A 27 9.11 13.39 -7.10
N LEU A 28 8.98 13.43 -5.77
CA LEU A 28 8.64 14.65 -5.03
C LEU A 28 9.79 15.67 -5.02
N PRO A 29 11.02 15.32 -4.57
CA PRO A 29 12.14 16.25 -4.59
C PRO A 29 12.69 16.52 -5.99
N PHE A 30 12.64 15.55 -6.91
CA PHE A 30 13.23 15.71 -8.25
C PHE A 30 12.27 16.30 -9.29
N GLY A 31 10.95 16.06 -9.14
CA GLY A 31 9.95 16.60 -10.06
C GLY A 31 9.98 16.05 -11.49
N ASP A 32 10.80 15.02 -11.77
CA ASP A 32 10.93 14.42 -13.09
C ASP A 32 9.76 13.45 -13.39
N PRO A 33 8.92 13.72 -14.41
CA PRO A 33 7.85 12.81 -14.83
C PRO A 33 8.32 11.39 -15.18
N ALA A 34 9.58 11.20 -15.58
CA ALA A 34 10.13 9.87 -15.85
C ALA A 34 10.08 8.94 -14.63
N LEU A 35 10.12 9.49 -13.41
CA LEU A 35 10.02 8.72 -12.17
C LEU A 35 8.63 8.08 -11.97
N MET A 36 7.60 8.48 -12.73
CA MET A 36 6.31 7.77 -12.75
C MET A 36 6.43 6.30 -13.18
N GLN A 37 7.49 5.94 -13.91
CA GLN A 37 7.78 4.55 -14.28
C GLN A 37 7.95 3.64 -13.06
N LEU A 38 8.40 4.18 -11.91
CA LEU A 38 8.53 3.42 -10.66
C LEU A 38 7.18 2.89 -10.17
N SER A 39 6.07 3.53 -10.57
CA SER A 39 4.72 3.07 -10.29
C SER A 39 4.26 1.91 -11.19
N ARG A 40 5.13 1.42 -12.08
CA ARG A 40 4.88 0.30 -13.00
C ARG A 40 6.05 -0.70 -13.01
N PHE A 41 6.76 -0.80 -11.89
CA PHE A 41 8.04 -1.51 -11.80
C PHE A 41 8.04 -2.92 -12.45
N ASP A 42 7.06 -3.76 -12.15
CA ASP A 42 6.97 -5.11 -12.73
C ASP A 42 6.88 -5.11 -14.27
N GLN A 43 6.30 -4.07 -14.87
CA GLN A 43 6.15 -3.92 -16.33
C GLN A 43 7.40 -3.34 -17.00
N VAL A 44 8.06 -2.37 -16.36
CA VAL A 44 9.11 -1.56 -17.00
C VAL A 44 10.53 -1.93 -16.59
N ALA A 45 10.71 -2.53 -15.41
CA ALA A 45 12.04 -2.81 -14.89
C ALA A 45 12.70 -3.98 -15.63
N SER A 46 13.98 -3.80 -15.96
CA SER A 46 14.79 -4.83 -16.58
C SER A 46 15.01 -6.02 -15.63
N PRO A 47 15.33 -7.22 -16.16
CA PRO A 47 15.69 -8.36 -15.31
C PRO A 47 16.84 -8.06 -14.35
N GLN A 48 17.80 -7.20 -14.75
CA GLN A 48 18.89 -6.76 -13.89
C GLN A 48 18.39 -5.90 -12.73
N GLN A 49 17.52 -4.92 -12.99
CA GLN A 49 16.93 -4.08 -11.94
C GLN A 49 16.12 -4.91 -10.93
N LYS A 50 15.33 -5.88 -11.41
CA LYS A 50 14.59 -6.82 -10.56
C LYS A 50 15.52 -7.64 -9.67
N ARG A 51 16.64 -8.15 -10.20
CA ARG A 51 17.65 -8.88 -9.41
C ARG A 51 18.32 -8.00 -8.36
N ILE A 52 18.70 -6.77 -8.72
CA ILE A 52 19.31 -5.80 -7.79
C ILE A 52 18.35 -5.50 -6.64
N LEU A 53 17.08 -5.20 -6.95
CA LEU A 53 16.04 -4.95 -5.96
C LEU A 53 15.93 -6.11 -4.96
N ILE A 54 15.76 -7.34 -5.45
CA ILE A 54 15.59 -8.52 -4.58
C ILE A 54 16.84 -8.79 -3.74
N HIS A 55 18.03 -8.71 -4.34
CA HIS A 55 19.27 -8.90 -3.60
C HIS A 55 19.43 -7.87 -2.47
N PHE A 56 19.21 -6.60 -2.79
CA PHE A 56 19.35 -5.50 -1.85
C PHE A 56 18.32 -5.59 -0.72
N TYR A 57 17.05 -5.80 -1.06
CA TYR A 57 15.96 -5.88 -0.08
C TYR A 57 16.09 -7.11 0.82
N ARG A 58 16.53 -8.25 0.30
CA ARG A 58 16.87 -9.44 1.11
C ARG A 58 17.95 -9.12 2.15
N GLY A 59 18.97 -8.37 1.77
CA GLY A 59 20.02 -7.91 2.69
C GLY A 59 19.47 -7.02 3.81
N LEU A 60 18.51 -6.13 3.51
CA LEU A 60 17.84 -5.31 4.52
C LEU A 60 17.06 -6.16 5.52
N ILE A 61 16.25 -7.10 5.04
CA ILE A 61 15.46 -8.02 5.88
C ILE A 61 16.40 -8.85 6.77
N GLN A 62 17.49 -9.39 6.22
CA GLN A 62 18.46 -10.19 6.97
C GLN A 62 19.07 -9.41 8.13
N ARG A 63 19.49 -8.15 7.89
CA ARG A 63 20.02 -7.28 8.95
C ARG A 63 18.97 -6.93 10.00
N HIS A 64 17.73 -6.66 9.57
CA HIS A 64 16.63 -6.35 10.48
C HIS A 64 16.31 -7.54 11.40
N LEU A 65 16.18 -8.75 10.83
CA LEU A 65 15.94 -9.97 11.63
C LEU A 65 17.14 -10.34 12.50
N TYR A 66 18.37 -10.07 12.06
CA TYR A 66 19.55 -10.25 12.91
C TYR A 66 19.47 -9.38 14.18
N ALA A 67 19.10 -8.11 14.02
CA ALA A 67 18.99 -7.16 15.13
C ALA A 67 17.79 -7.41 16.06
N HIS A 68 16.62 -7.76 15.50
CA HIS A 68 15.36 -7.84 16.25
C HIS A 68 14.91 -9.25 16.65
N GLY A 69 15.53 -10.28 16.08
CA GLY A 69 15.29 -11.69 16.41
C GLY A 69 15.09 -12.57 15.18
N ARG A 70 16.04 -13.50 14.96
CA ARG A 70 16.03 -14.44 13.81
C ARG A 70 14.89 -15.45 13.82
N HIS A 71 14.20 -15.61 14.96
CA HIS A 71 13.04 -16.48 15.13
C HIS A 71 11.72 -15.78 14.80
N LYS A 72 11.74 -14.47 14.50
CA LYS A 72 10.54 -13.69 14.19
C LYS A 72 10.24 -13.72 12.70
N THR A 73 8.97 -13.58 12.36
CA THR A 73 8.51 -13.32 10.98
C THR A 73 8.60 -11.82 10.70
N PHE A 74 9.24 -11.45 9.60
CA PHE A 74 9.28 -10.06 9.14
C PHE A 74 7.91 -9.65 8.58
N LEU A 75 7.36 -8.53 9.05
CA LEU A 75 6.11 -7.95 8.56
C LEU A 75 6.40 -6.60 7.92
N SER A 76 6.05 -6.47 6.64
CA SER A 76 6.29 -5.30 5.81
C SER A 76 4.97 -4.72 5.33
N LYS A 77 4.74 -3.43 5.57
CA LYS A 77 3.56 -2.70 5.05
C LYS A 77 4.04 -1.63 4.09
N ASN A 78 3.71 -1.79 2.81
CA ASN A 78 4.19 -0.90 1.75
C ASN A 78 3.19 -0.76 0.60
N PRO A 79 2.40 0.33 0.51
CA PRO A 79 1.57 0.61 -0.66
C PRO A 79 2.40 0.74 -1.94
N SER A 80 3.63 1.27 -1.83
CA SER A 80 4.57 1.38 -2.95
C SER A 80 5.14 0.04 -3.44
N PHE A 81 4.82 -1.08 -2.80
CA PHE A 81 5.21 -2.41 -3.26
C PHE A 81 4.18 -3.06 -4.17
N THR A 82 2.96 -2.52 -4.28
CA THR A 82 1.98 -2.99 -5.27
C THR A 82 2.56 -3.12 -6.69
N PRO A 83 3.31 -2.14 -7.26
CA PRO A 83 3.90 -2.30 -8.60
C PRO A 83 5.06 -3.28 -8.67
N MET A 84 5.54 -3.82 -7.54
CA MET A 84 6.65 -4.78 -7.45
C MET A 84 6.16 -6.18 -7.08
N LEU A 85 4.85 -6.41 -7.01
CA LEU A 85 4.24 -7.60 -6.46
C LEU A 85 4.77 -8.90 -7.07
N GLN A 86 4.86 -8.98 -8.39
CA GLN A 86 5.38 -10.16 -9.10
C GLN A 86 6.86 -10.37 -8.78
N THR A 87 7.65 -9.30 -8.82
CA THR A 87 9.08 -9.37 -8.50
C THR A 87 9.30 -9.84 -7.06
N LEU A 88 8.53 -9.32 -6.11
CA LEU A 88 8.58 -9.70 -4.69
C LEU A 88 8.14 -11.14 -4.47
N ALA A 89 7.02 -11.57 -5.04
CA ALA A 89 6.52 -12.93 -4.90
C ALA A 89 7.50 -13.97 -5.43
N ARG A 90 8.16 -13.70 -6.56
CA ARG A 90 9.23 -14.55 -7.10
C ARG A 90 10.51 -14.50 -6.28
N GLY A 91 10.84 -13.32 -5.75
CA GLY A 91 12.02 -13.11 -4.92
C GLY A 91 11.90 -13.73 -3.53
N PHE A 92 10.70 -13.89 -3.01
CA PHE A 92 10.37 -14.45 -1.69
C PHE A 92 9.20 -15.44 -1.83
N PRO A 93 9.46 -16.66 -2.33
CA PRO A 93 8.39 -17.61 -2.67
C PRO A 93 7.60 -18.10 -1.45
N ASP A 94 8.18 -17.99 -0.25
CA ASP A 94 7.57 -18.30 1.05
C ASP A 94 6.83 -17.11 1.68
N ALA A 95 6.86 -15.93 1.04
CA ALA A 95 6.16 -14.76 1.55
C ALA A 95 4.63 -14.90 1.39
N ARG A 96 3.94 -14.38 2.39
CA ARG A 96 2.47 -14.28 2.44
C ARG A 96 2.08 -12.85 2.18
N PHE A 97 1.08 -12.65 1.32
CA PHE A 97 0.70 -11.32 0.87
C PHE A 97 -0.71 -10.96 1.30
N ILE A 98 -0.85 -9.79 1.93
CA ILE A 98 -2.16 -9.23 2.30
C ILE A 98 -2.42 -8.02 1.41
N GLY A 99 -3.37 -8.16 0.50
CA GLY A 99 -3.83 -7.08 -0.38
C GLY A 99 -4.81 -6.17 0.35
N CYS A 100 -4.30 -5.06 0.91
CA CYS A 100 -5.13 -4.05 1.56
C CYS A 100 -5.85 -3.18 0.52
N VAL A 101 -7.17 -3.31 0.43
CA VAL A 101 -8.00 -2.56 -0.50
C VAL A 101 -8.96 -1.64 0.24
N ARG A 102 -9.32 -0.52 -0.38
CA ARG A 102 -10.28 0.45 0.15
C ARG A 102 -11.18 0.94 -0.97
N ASN A 103 -12.37 1.43 -0.67
CA ASN A 103 -13.25 2.01 -1.68
C ASN A 103 -12.52 3.13 -2.47
N PRO A 104 -12.48 3.09 -3.81
CA PRO A 104 -11.80 4.11 -4.61
C PRO A 104 -12.32 5.54 -4.35
N ASN A 105 -13.59 5.71 -3.96
CA ASN A 105 -14.17 7.00 -3.55
C ASN A 105 -13.42 7.66 -2.38
N GLN A 106 -12.78 6.86 -1.53
CA GLN A 106 -12.01 7.35 -0.38
C GLN A 106 -10.51 7.29 -0.66
N ALA A 107 -10.03 6.19 -1.24
CA ALA A 107 -8.61 5.95 -1.44
C ALA A 107 -7.97 6.94 -2.42
N VAL A 108 -8.63 7.20 -3.55
CA VAL A 108 -8.08 8.03 -4.63
C VAL A 108 -7.95 9.50 -4.19
N PRO A 109 -9.00 10.16 -3.65
CA PRO A 109 -8.85 11.52 -3.14
C PRO A 109 -7.83 11.63 -2.01
N SER A 110 -7.80 10.66 -1.09
CA SER A 110 -6.85 10.64 0.02
C SER A 110 -5.41 10.60 -0.50
N GLN A 111 -5.10 9.72 -1.44
CA GLN A 111 -3.74 9.60 -1.98
C GLN A 111 -3.31 10.84 -2.77
N VAL A 112 -4.21 11.39 -3.61
CA VAL A 112 -3.93 12.61 -4.37
C VAL A 112 -3.64 13.78 -3.44
N SER A 113 -4.44 13.94 -2.38
CA SER A 113 -4.20 14.96 -1.35
C SER A 113 -2.83 14.83 -0.69
N SER A 114 -2.48 13.61 -0.25
CA SER A 114 -1.20 13.34 0.42
C SER A 114 0.01 13.65 -0.48
N ILE A 115 -0.02 13.22 -1.74
CA ILE A 115 1.06 13.46 -2.70
C ILE A 115 1.16 14.94 -3.06
N LEU A 116 0.04 15.63 -3.28
CA LEU A 116 0.06 17.09 -3.54
C LEU A 116 0.64 17.87 -2.36
N MET A 117 0.34 17.46 -1.13
CA MET A 117 0.94 18.06 0.06
C MET A 117 2.46 17.88 0.07
N GLY A 118 2.94 16.67 -0.22
CA GLY A 118 4.37 16.38 -0.35
C GLY A 118 5.03 17.19 -1.46
N ALA A 119 4.42 17.25 -2.64
CA ALA A 119 4.95 17.99 -3.79
C ALA A 119 5.07 19.49 -3.50
N ARG A 120 4.10 20.09 -2.80
CA ARG A 120 4.17 21.52 -2.41
C ARG A 120 5.36 21.86 -1.52
N ILE A 121 5.79 20.93 -0.68
CA ILE A 121 6.95 21.12 0.21
C ILE A 121 8.24 21.28 -0.62
N PHE A 122 8.38 20.52 -1.71
CA PHE A 122 9.61 20.52 -2.51
C PHE A 122 9.59 21.51 -3.68
N SER A 123 8.46 21.65 -4.38
CA SER A 123 8.43 22.37 -5.66
C SER A 123 7.81 23.77 -5.57
N GLY A 124 7.19 24.16 -4.45
CA GLY A 124 6.52 25.45 -4.24
C GLY A 124 5.26 25.69 -5.10
N TYR A 125 5.28 25.26 -6.37
CA TYR A 125 4.17 25.25 -7.32
C TYR A 125 3.92 23.83 -7.84
N THR A 126 2.69 23.34 -7.72
CA THR A 126 2.30 21.99 -8.15
C THR A 126 1.29 22.04 -9.29
N ASN A 127 1.57 21.35 -10.39
CA ASN A 127 0.57 21.11 -11.44
C ASN A 127 -0.45 20.07 -10.94
N ASN A 128 -1.51 20.56 -10.30
CA ASN A 128 -2.54 19.70 -9.68
C ASN A 128 -3.26 18.82 -10.72
N GLN A 129 -3.45 19.31 -11.95
CA GLN A 129 -4.12 18.54 -13.00
C GLN A 129 -3.28 17.34 -13.44
N TRP A 130 -1.98 17.54 -13.64
CA TRP A 130 -1.05 16.46 -13.97
C TRP A 130 -1.02 15.42 -12.85
N TRP A 131 -0.76 15.84 -11.61
CA TRP A 131 -0.73 14.94 -10.45
C TRP A 131 -2.01 14.13 -10.29
N ARG A 132 -3.17 14.78 -10.41
CA ARG A 132 -4.47 14.09 -10.32
C ARG A 132 -4.58 13.02 -11.39
N ARG A 133 -4.28 13.34 -12.65
CA ARG A 133 -4.36 12.40 -13.77
C ARG A 133 -3.43 11.21 -13.56
N GLU A 134 -2.15 11.47 -13.29
CA GLU A 134 -1.13 10.43 -13.15
C GLU A 134 -1.40 9.53 -11.94
N LEU A 135 -1.81 10.09 -10.79
CA LEU A 135 -2.13 9.29 -9.60
C LEU A 135 -3.41 8.49 -9.75
N MET A 136 -4.42 9.01 -10.46
CA MET A 136 -5.61 8.23 -10.79
C MET A 136 -5.25 7.02 -11.65
N GLN A 137 -4.48 7.23 -12.72
CA GLN A 137 -4.02 6.13 -13.57
C GLN A 137 -3.12 5.15 -12.79
N MET A 138 -2.27 5.67 -11.91
CA MET A 138 -1.43 4.86 -11.03
C MET A 138 -2.26 3.94 -10.13
N LEU A 139 -3.22 4.50 -9.40
CA LEU A 139 -4.04 3.73 -8.48
C LEU A 139 -4.96 2.77 -9.20
N ALA A 140 -5.48 3.14 -10.39
CA ALA A 140 -6.24 2.21 -11.21
C ALA A 140 -5.40 0.98 -11.54
N TYR A 141 -4.15 1.17 -11.99
CA TYR A 141 -3.23 0.05 -12.18
C TYR A 141 -2.98 -0.73 -10.88
N TYR A 142 -2.79 -0.08 -9.73
CA TYR A 142 -2.55 -0.78 -8.46
C TYR A 142 -3.70 -1.72 -8.10
N TYR A 143 -4.95 -1.29 -8.23
CA TYR A 143 -6.09 -2.17 -8.00
C TYR A 143 -6.11 -3.35 -8.98
N HIS A 144 -5.91 -3.10 -10.28
CA HIS A 144 -5.92 -4.19 -11.27
C HIS A 144 -4.76 -5.17 -11.04
N HIS A 145 -3.56 -4.68 -10.79
CA HIS A 145 -2.38 -5.50 -10.51
C HIS A 145 -2.58 -6.33 -9.24
N LEU A 146 -3.16 -5.74 -8.20
CA LEU A 146 -3.46 -6.44 -6.97
C LEU A 146 -4.56 -7.51 -7.18
N LEU A 147 -5.62 -7.22 -7.92
CA LEU A 147 -6.70 -8.18 -8.18
C LEU A 147 -6.31 -9.32 -9.13
N GLN A 148 -5.44 -9.04 -10.10
CA GLN A 148 -5.09 -9.99 -11.17
C GLN A 148 -3.80 -10.75 -10.88
N THR A 149 -2.78 -10.06 -10.36
CA THR A 149 -1.43 -10.64 -10.20
C THR A 149 -1.24 -11.30 -8.85
N LEU A 150 -1.88 -10.81 -7.80
CA LEU A 150 -1.75 -11.40 -6.46
C LEU A 150 -2.14 -12.88 -6.44
N PRO A 151 -3.29 -13.30 -7.00
CA PRO A 151 -3.67 -14.70 -6.97
C PRO A 151 -2.78 -15.60 -7.83
N ALA A 152 -2.18 -15.04 -8.87
CA ALA A 152 -1.36 -15.78 -9.82
C ALA A 152 0.09 -16.00 -9.33
N GLU A 153 0.66 -15.07 -8.55
CA GLU A 153 2.09 -15.08 -8.23
C GLU A 153 2.38 -15.44 -6.76
N ALA A 154 1.46 -15.21 -5.82
CA ALA A 154 1.70 -15.38 -4.38
C ALA A 154 1.58 -16.86 -3.93
N ALA A 155 2.57 -17.68 -4.28
CA ALA A 155 2.63 -19.11 -3.96
C ALA A 155 2.60 -19.41 -2.45
N GLY A 156 3.19 -18.55 -1.62
CA GLY A 156 3.19 -18.67 -0.15
C GLY A 156 1.83 -18.37 0.50
N GLY A 157 0.82 -18.00 -0.30
CA GLY A 157 -0.52 -17.67 0.14
C GLY A 157 -0.80 -16.17 0.05
N HIS A 158 -2.06 -15.84 -0.20
CA HIS A 158 -2.52 -14.46 -0.27
C HIS A 158 -3.97 -14.33 0.20
N THR A 159 -4.36 -13.11 0.56
CA THR A 159 -5.75 -12.74 0.82
C THR A 159 -5.95 -11.25 0.62
N LEU A 160 -7.21 -10.83 0.45
CA LEU A 160 -7.61 -9.43 0.37
C LEU A 160 -8.28 -8.98 1.65
N VAL A 161 -7.96 -7.78 2.10
CA VAL A 161 -8.58 -7.17 3.28
C VAL A 161 -9.14 -5.82 2.89
N LYS A 162 -10.45 -5.64 3.07
CA LYS A 162 -11.07 -4.31 2.97
C LYS A 162 -10.70 -3.51 4.21
N MET A 163 -10.10 -2.35 4.00
CA MET A 163 -9.66 -1.47 5.10
C MET A 163 -10.84 -0.98 5.95
N GLU A 164 -12.04 -0.90 5.37
CA GLU A 164 -13.27 -0.60 6.12
C GLU A 164 -13.56 -1.69 7.16
N GLN A 165 -13.37 -2.97 6.82
CA GLN A 165 -13.58 -4.10 7.74
C GLN A 165 -12.52 -4.10 8.85
N LEU A 166 -11.24 -3.93 8.49
CA LEU A 166 -10.15 -3.85 9.45
C LEU A 166 -10.32 -2.68 10.42
N ALA A 167 -10.84 -1.54 9.96
CA ALA A 167 -11.06 -0.37 10.79
C ALA A 167 -12.23 -0.55 11.79
N THR A 168 -13.24 -1.37 11.46
CA THR A 168 -14.43 -1.56 12.33
C THR A 168 -14.34 -2.81 13.20
N ALA A 169 -13.57 -3.82 12.79
CA ALA A 169 -13.46 -5.11 13.48
C ALA A 169 -12.03 -5.66 13.36
N PRO A 170 -11.02 -4.98 13.94
CA PRO A 170 -9.63 -5.40 13.85
C PRO A 170 -9.39 -6.79 14.45
N LEU A 171 -10.05 -7.17 15.54
CA LEU A 171 -9.84 -8.51 16.13
C LEU A 171 -10.22 -9.61 15.14
N ASN A 172 -11.46 -9.58 14.66
CA ASN A 172 -11.98 -10.58 13.73
C ASN A 172 -11.13 -10.64 12.44
N THR A 173 -10.75 -9.47 11.92
CA THR A 173 -9.92 -9.40 10.71
C THR A 173 -8.56 -10.06 10.93
N ILE A 174 -7.88 -9.76 12.04
CA ILE A 174 -6.56 -10.34 12.33
C ILE A 174 -6.66 -11.84 12.67
N GLU A 175 -7.67 -12.28 13.42
CA GLU A 175 -7.90 -13.70 13.71
C GLU A 175 -8.10 -14.50 12.42
N HIS A 176 -8.89 -13.98 11.47
CA HIS A 176 -9.08 -14.61 10.16
C HIS A 176 -7.78 -14.69 9.37
N LEU A 177 -6.95 -13.63 9.38
CA LEU A 177 -5.64 -13.66 8.72
C LEU A 177 -4.70 -14.70 9.34
N TYR A 178 -4.68 -14.82 10.67
CA TYR A 178 -3.87 -15.81 11.36
C TYR A 178 -4.32 -17.22 11.01
N GLN A 179 -5.63 -17.48 11.00
CA GLN A 179 -6.18 -18.76 10.59
C GLN A 179 -5.87 -19.08 9.12
N HIS A 180 -6.06 -18.11 8.21
CA HIS A 180 -5.81 -18.27 6.78
C HIS A 180 -4.35 -18.62 6.46
N PHE A 181 -3.41 -18.06 7.22
CA PHE A 181 -1.98 -18.29 7.03
C PHE A 181 -1.38 -19.36 7.96
N ASP A 182 -2.22 -20.11 8.67
CA ASP A 182 -1.81 -21.12 9.63
C ASP A 182 -0.77 -20.59 10.63
N LEU A 183 -1.11 -19.46 11.25
CA LEU A 183 -0.32 -18.78 12.28
C LEU A 183 -0.98 -18.93 13.65
N THR A 184 -0.16 -19.17 14.66
CA THR A 184 -0.62 -19.21 16.05
C THR A 184 -0.69 -17.79 16.63
N LEU A 185 -1.89 -17.39 17.03
CA LEU A 185 -2.10 -16.16 17.79
C LEU A 185 -1.72 -16.42 19.26
N SER A 186 -0.77 -15.67 19.80
CA SER A 186 -0.46 -15.77 21.23
C SER A 186 -1.59 -15.19 22.09
N LEU A 187 -1.72 -15.68 23.33
CA LEU A 187 -2.71 -15.18 24.27
C LEU A 187 -2.56 -13.69 24.53
N ASP A 188 -1.34 -13.21 24.74
CA ASP A 188 -1.03 -11.81 25.00
C ASP A 188 -1.42 -10.91 23.82
N TYR A 189 -1.11 -11.35 22.59
CA TYR A 189 -1.47 -10.58 21.40
C TYR A 189 -2.98 -10.59 21.15
N GLY A 190 -3.67 -11.71 21.43
CA GLY A 190 -5.13 -11.78 21.39
C GLY A 190 -5.80 -10.85 22.41
N GLN A 191 -5.23 -10.70 23.61
CA GLN A 191 -5.71 -9.73 24.60
C GLN A 191 -5.52 -8.28 24.12
N TRP A 192 -4.35 -7.98 23.55
CA TRP A 192 -4.08 -6.67 22.97
C TRP A 192 -5.04 -6.33 21.82
N LEU A 193 -5.31 -7.29 20.92
CA LEU A 193 -6.25 -7.09 19.81
C LEU A 193 -7.68 -6.82 20.29
N ARG A 194 -8.15 -7.50 21.35
CA ARG A 194 -9.46 -7.22 21.94
C ARG A 194 -9.56 -5.77 22.42
N HIS A 195 -8.50 -5.25 23.04
CA HIS A 195 -8.46 -3.86 23.48
C HIS A 195 -8.51 -2.87 22.31
N GLU A 196 -7.83 -3.16 21.20
CA GLU A 196 -7.89 -2.33 19.99
C GLU A 196 -9.25 -2.40 19.29
N ASP A 197 -9.92 -3.56 19.32
CA ASP A 197 -11.28 -3.72 18.80
C ASP A 197 -12.30 -2.86 19.58
N GLU A 198 -12.21 -2.86 20.92
CA GLU A 198 -13.04 -1.98 21.74
C GLU A 198 -12.82 -0.50 21.43
N LYS A 199 -11.59 -0.08 21.16
CA LYS A 199 -11.28 1.30 20.75
C LYS A 199 -11.87 1.62 19.38
N ALA A 200 -11.74 0.70 18.43
CA ALA A 200 -12.27 0.86 17.08
C ALA A 200 -13.78 1.05 17.09
N GLN A 201 -14.52 0.30 17.91
CA GLN A 201 -15.97 0.45 18.05
C GLN A 201 -16.39 1.80 18.64
N ARG A 202 -15.55 2.41 19.47
CA ARG A 202 -15.79 3.75 20.06
C ARG A 202 -15.37 4.88 19.13
N TYR A 203 -14.51 4.61 18.14
CA TYR A 203 -13.99 5.62 17.23
C TYR A 203 -14.97 5.91 16.09
N ARG A 204 -15.39 7.18 15.97
CA ARG A 204 -16.17 7.69 14.83
C ARG A 204 -15.23 8.44 13.90
N SER A 205 -15.09 7.99 12.66
CA SER A 205 -14.22 8.67 11.69
C SER A 205 -14.80 10.04 11.30
N GLY A 206 -14.04 11.11 11.57
CA GLY A 206 -14.44 12.51 11.28
C GLY A 206 -14.01 13.03 9.90
N HIS A 207 -13.35 12.20 9.08
CA HIS A 207 -12.80 12.63 7.79
C HIS A 207 -13.67 12.20 6.61
N VAL A 208 -14.63 13.06 6.26
CA VAL A 208 -15.23 13.08 4.93
C VAL A 208 -14.26 13.82 4.01
N TYR A 209 -13.43 13.08 3.27
CA TYR A 209 -12.61 13.68 2.22
C TYR A 209 -13.54 14.26 1.15
N ARG A 210 -13.56 15.58 1.01
CA ARG A 210 -14.34 16.27 -0.03
C ARG A 210 -13.64 16.11 -1.38
N SER A 211 -13.90 14.99 -2.06
CA SER A 211 -13.41 14.65 -3.41
C SER A 211 -13.53 15.82 -4.41
N GLN A 212 -14.61 16.61 -4.29
CA GLN A 212 -14.87 17.80 -5.11
C GLN A 212 -13.78 18.88 -5.01
N GLN A 213 -13.13 19.05 -3.84
CA GLN A 213 -12.08 20.07 -3.66
C GLN A 213 -10.78 19.72 -4.40
N LEU A 214 -10.58 18.45 -4.77
CA LEU A 214 -9.45 17.98 -5.56
C LEU A 214 -9.80 17.90 -7.06
N GLY A 215 -11.03 18.25 -7.44
CA GLY A 215 -11.53 18.15 -8.81
C GLY A 215 -11.60 16.70 -9.34
N ILE A 216 -11.79 15.72 -8.45
CA ILE A 216 -12.02 14.33 -8.82
C ILE A 216 -13.54 14.12 -8.82
N SER A 217 -14.13 13.96 -10.00
CA SER A 217 -15.58 13.76 -10.14
C SER A 217 -15.97 12.30 -9.98
N SER A 218 -17.19 12.05 -9.50
CA SER A 218 -17.80 10.72 -9.47
C SER A 218 -17.80 10.03 -10.83
N GLN A 219 -18.08 10.78 -11.90
CA GLN A 219 -18.05 10.25 -13.27
C GLN A 219 -16.65 9.76 -13.67
N ALA A 220 -15.60 10.50 -13.32
CA ALA A 220 -14.23 10.09 -13.60
C ALA A 220 -13.84 8.84 -12.79
N LEU A 221 -14.24 8.77 -11.52
CA LEU A 221 -14.03 7.57 -10.69
C LEU A 221 -14.78 6.37 -11.25
N LYS A 222 -16.04 6.53 -11.63
CA LYS A 222 -16.84 5.48 -12.25
C LYS A 222 -16.20 4.98 -13.54
N ALA A 223 -15.76 5.88 -14.41
CA ALA A 223 -15.11 5.51 -15.68
C ALA A 223 -13.79 4.75 -15.47
N CYS A 224 -12.94 5.21 -14.54
CA CYS A 224 -11.62 4.61 -14.33
C CYS A 224 -11.62 3.34 -13.47
N TYR A 225 -12.58 3.19 -12.56
CA TYR A 225 -12.57 2.13 -11.53
C TYR A 225 -13.81 1.24 -11.55
N CYS A 226 -14.63 1.26 -12.62
CA CYS A 226 -15.86 0.43 -12.73
C CYS A 226 -15.61 -1.05 -12.39
N SER A 227 -14.59 -1.64 -13.01
CA SER A 227 -14.16 -3.02 -12.76
C SER A 227 -13.77 -3.28 -11.31
N VAL A 228 -13.14 -2.29 -10.66
CA VAL A 228 -12.71 -2.39 -9.25
C VAL A 228 -13.90 -2.36 -8.31
N TYR A 229 -14.88 -1.48 -8.56
CA TYR A 229 -16.12 -1.45 -7.78
C TYR A 229 -16.86 -2.79 -7.85
N GLN A 230 -16.97 -3.36 -9.05
CA GLN A 230 -17.59 -4.66 -9.25
C GLN A 230 -16.81 -5.79 -8.58
N ALA A 231 -15.50 -5.88 -8.82
CA ALA A 231 -14.66 -6.95 -8.29
C ALA A 231 -14.55 -6.95 -6.76
N LEU A 232 -14.63 -5.77 -6.13
CA LEU A 232 -14.54 -5.61 -4.68
C LEU A 232 -15.91 -5.42 -4.01
N ASP A 233 -17.02 -5.53 -4.74
CA ASP A 233 -18.38 -5.33 -4.21
C ASP A 233 -18.51 -4.00 -3.44
N TYR A 234 -18.19 -2.90 -4.13
CA TYR A 234 -18.41 -1.54 -3.66
C TYR A 234 -19.49 -0.87 -4.50
N ALA A 235 -20.35 -0.07 -3.86
CA ALA A 235 -21.31 0.76 -4.57
C ALA A 235 -20.60 1.77 -5.49
N LEU A 236 -21.17 1.98 -6.68
CA LEU A 236 -20.71 3.00 -7.61
C LEU A 236 -20.96 4.39 -7.02
N PRO A 237 -20.07 5.37 -7.29
CA PRO A 237 -20.31 6.74 -6.87
C PRO A 237 -21.51 7.34 -7.63
N GLU A 238 -22.30 8.14 -6.92
CA GLU A 238 -23.37 8.99 -7.47
C GLU A 238 -22.80 10.14 -8.30
#